data_AF-A0A7X7PR77-F1
#
_entry.id   AF-A0A7X7PR77-F1
#
_cell.length_a   1.000
_cell.length_b   1.000
_cell.length_c   1.000
_cell.angle_alpha   90.00
_cell.angle_beta   90.00
_cell.angle_gamma   90.00
#
_symmetry.space_group_name_H-M   'P 1'
#
loop_
_entity.id
_entity.type
_entity.pdbx_description
1 polymer ?
#
loop_
_entity_poly.entity_id
_entity_poly.type
_entity_poly.pdbx_seq_one_letter_code
_entity_poly.pdbx_strand_id
1 'polypeptide(L)'
;MIERLVDEIIERYEALSGQLADPAIFAEPGRFAEVSKAHADLQEAYDLAREFAAAQAALVDAETLMAEGGLDAEMKEYLSDEKAAARETMARLEDAI
;
A
#
# COMPACT_ATOMS: atom_id res chain seq x y z
N MET A 1 -1.94 -0.41 14.35
CA MET A 1 -2.65 -1.72 14.29
C MET A 1 -3.02 -2.03 12.85
N ILE A 2 -3.45 -1.03 12.07
CA ILE A 2 -3.70 -1.15 10.63
C ILE A 2 -2.44 -1.41 9.78
N GLU A 3 -1.27 -0.88 10.13
CA GLU A 3 -0.03 -1.06 9.33
C GLU A 3 0.31 -2.53 9.11
N ARG A 4 0.19 -3.37 10.16
CA ARG A 4 0.38 -4.82 10.03
C ARG A 4 -0.64 -5.45 9.10
N LEU A 5 -1.90 -5.00 9.13
CA LEU A 5 -2.95 -5.52 8.25
C LEU A 5 -2.66 -5.17 6.79
N VAL A 6 -2.24 -3.93 6.53
CA VAL A 6 -1.79 -3.45 5.21
C VAL A 6 -0.64 -4.32 4.70
N ASP A 7 0.39 -4.54 5.51
CA ASP A 7 1.52 -5.41 5.16
C ASP A 7 1.06 -6.84 4.84
N GLU A 8 0.20 -7.42 5.69
CA GLU A 8 -0.32 -8.78 5.47
C GLU A 8 -1.16 -8.90 4.18
N ILE A 9 -1.95 -7.88 3.83
CA ILE A 9 -2.73 -7.87 2.60
C ILE A 9 -1.79 -7.83 1.39
N ILE A 10 -0.80 -6.94 1.41
CA ILE A 10 0.19 -6.79 0.34
C ILE A 10 0.98 -8.09 0.16
N GLU A 11 1.54 -8.64 1.24
CA GLU A 11 2.30 -9.89 1.19
C GLU A 11 1.48 -11.06 0.64
N ARG A 12 0.21 -11.20 1.08
CA ARG A 12 -0.67 -12.27 0.59
C ARG A 12 -0.99 -12.11 -0.89
N TYR A 13 -1.31 -10.90 -1.33
CA TYR A 13 -1.63 -10.62 -2.73
C TYR A 13 -0.42 -10.88 -3.63
N GLU A 14 0.77 -10.43 -3.22
CA GLU A 14 2.01 -10.66 -3.96
C GLU A 14 2.39 -12.14 -3.99
N ALA A 15 2.17 -12.89 -2.90
CA ALA A 15 2.39 -14.34 -2.89
C ALA A 15 1.45 -15.10 -3.84
N LEU A 16 0.18 -14.68 -3.93
CA LEU A 16 -0.78 -15.24 -4.89
C LEU A 16 -0.39 -14.86 -6.32
N SER A 17 0.01 -13.61 -6.55
CA SER A 17 0.53 -13.12 -7.84
C SER A 17 1.73 -13.94 -8.30
N GLY A 18 2.68 -14.21 -7.39
CA GLY A 18 3.86 -15.04 -7.66
C GLY A 18 3.50 -16.47 -8.05
N GLN A 19 2.50 -17.07 -7.41
CA GLN A 19 2.01 -18.40 -7.79
C GLN A 19 1.36 -18.41 -9.17
N LEU A 20 0.59 -17.37 -9.53
CA LEU A 20 -0.02 -17.24 -10.85
C LEU A 20 1.02 -16.94 -11.95
N ALA A 21 2.15 -16.35 -11.59
CA ALA A 21 3.25 -16.07 -12.51
C ALA A 21 4.07 -17.33 -12.84
N ASP A 22 4.02 -18.38 -12.00
CA ASP A 22 4.71 -19.66 -12.26
C ASP A 22 3.93 -20.49 -13.30
N PRO A 23 4.49 -20.76 -14.49
CA PRO A 23 3.82 -21.55 -15.51
C PRO A 23 3.46 -22.99 -15.09
N ALA A 24 4.10 -23.54 -14.04
CA ALA A 24 3.79 -24.87 -13.52
C ALA A 24 2.34 -24.97 -13.02
N ILE A 25 1.74 -23.87 -12.56
CA ILE A 25 0.37 -23.88 -12.03
C ILE A 25 -0.68 -24.26 -13.09
N PHE A 26 -0.39 -24.04 -14.37
CA PHE A 26 -1.29 -24.40 -15.46
C PHE A 26 -1.42 -25.92 -15.64
N ALA A 27 -0.49 -26.70 -15.08
CA ALA A 27 -0.59 -28.16 -15.01
C ALA A 27 -1.49 -28.64 -13.85
N GLU A 28 -1.90 -27.73 -12.95
CA GLU A 28 -2.75 -28.00 -11.78
C GLU A 28 -4.07 -27.18 -11.84
N PRO A 29 -5.07 -27.56 -12.67
CA PRO A 29 -6.26 -26.74 -12.92
C PRO A 29 -7.06 -26.35 -11.66
N GLY A 30 -7.15 -27.25 -10.68
CA GLY A 30 -7.83 -26.97 -9.40
C GLY A 30 -7.11 -25.90 -8.59
N ARG A 31 -5.78 -25.99 -8.50
CA ARG A 31 -4.94 -25.00 -7.81
C ARG A 31 -4.96 -23.67 -8.54
N PHE A 32 -4.88 -23.67 -9.87
CA PHE A 32 -4.99 -22.45 -10.67
C PHE A 32 -6.32 -21.72 -10.39
N ALA A 33 -7.44 -22.44 -10.38
CA ALA A 33 -8.75 -21.85 -10.10
C ALA A 33 -8.85 -21.28 -8.67
N GLU A 34 -8.32 -22.00 -7.67
CA GLU A 34 -8.29 -21.55 -6.28
C GLU A 34 -7.45 -20.28 -6.10
N VAL A 35 -6.20 -20.28 -6.58
CA VAL A 35 -5.29 -19.14 -6.45
C VAL A 35 -5.81 -17.94 -7.24
N SER A 36 -6.34 -18.14 -8.45
CA SER A 36 -6.90 -17.06 -9.27
C SER A 36 -8.10 -16.41 -8.57
N LYS A 37 -8.97 -17.21 -7.95
CA LYS A 37 -10.10 -16.69 -7.20
C LYS A 37 -9.64 -15.93 -5.96
N ALA A 38 -8.77 -16.52 -5.15
CA ALA A 38 -8.25 -15.86 -3.95
C ALA A 38 -7.55 -14.52 -4.28
N HIS A 39 -6.81 -14.48 -5.38
CA HIS A 39 -6.16 -13.27 -5.87
C HIS A 39 -7.19 -12.21 -6.30
N ALA A 40 -8.22 -12.59 -7.06
CA ALA A 40 -9.28 -11.68 -7.46
C ALA A 40 -10.08 -11.15 -6.26
N ASP A 41 -10.39 -12.02 -5.29
CA ASP A 41 -11.12 -11.67 -4.07
C ASP A 41 -10.32 -10.68 -3.19
N LEU A 42 -8.98 -10.70 -3.26
CA LEU A 42 -8.10 -9.83 -2.47
C LEU A 42 -7.74 -8.51 -3.17
N GLN A 43 -8.04 -8.36 -4.47
CA GLN A 43 -7.60 -7.22 -5.29
C GLN A 43 -8.01 -5.86 -4.70
N GLU A 44 -9.28 -5.70 -4.32
CA GLU A 44 -9.79 -4.43 -3.79
C GLU A 44 -9.08 -4.02 -2.50
N ALA A 45 -8.91 -4.96 -1.56
CA ALA A 45 -8.18 -4.72 -0.32
C ALA A 45 -6.70 -4.42 -0.59
N TYR A 46 -6.08 -5.07 -1.57
CA TYR A 46 -4.71 -4.79 -1.98
C TYR A 46 -4.53 -3.39 -2.54
N ASP A 47 -5.45 -2.93 -3.39
CA ASP A 47 -5.42 -1.59 -3.96
C ASP A 47 -5.48 -0.51 -2.85
N LEU A 48 -6.39 -0.69 -1.87
CA LEU A 48 -6.49 0.19 -0.71
C LEU A 48 -5.25 0.14 0.18
N ALA A 49 -4.71 -1.05 0.44
CA ALA A 49 -3.51 -1.24 1.24
C ALA A 49 -2.29 -0.57 0.59
N ARG A 50 -2.15 -0.67 -0.74
CA ARG A 50 -1.08 0.00 -1.50
C ARG A 50 -1.21 1.52 -1.47
N GLU A 51 -2.43 2.05 -1.55
CA GLU A 51 -2.69 3.48 -1.41
C GLU A 51 -2.33 3.97 -0.01
N PHE A 52 -2.67 3.21 1.03
CA PHE A 52 -2.30 3.54 2.41
C PHE A 52 -0.78 3.55 2.59
N ALA A 53 -0.09 2.51 2.11
CA ALA A 53 1.36 2.41 2.17
C ALA A 53 2.05 3.58 1.44
N ALA A 54 1.50 4.01 0.29
CA ALA A 54 2.02 5.16 -0.44
C ALA A 54 1.81 6.48 0.33
N ALA A 55 0.64 6.68 0.94
CA ALA A 55 0.38 7.85 1.78
C ALA A 55 1.30 7.88 3.03
N GLN A 56 1.56 6.72 3.63
CA GLN A 56 2.52 6.59 4.71
C GLN A 56 3.95 6.94 4.27
N ALA A 57 4.38 6.45 3.10
CA ALA A 57 5.69 6.80 2.54
C ALA A 57 5.83 8.31 2.29
N ALA A 58 4.82 8.94 1.70
CA ALA A 58 4.80 10.38 1.47
C ALA A 58 4.91 11.19 2.77
N LEU A 59 4.23 10.75 3.83
CA LEU A 59 4.34 11.36 5.16
C LEU A 59 5.79 11.27 5.69
N VAL A 60 6.41 10.09 5.61
CA VAL A 60 7.78 9.86 6.09
C VAL A 60 8.79 10.68 5.28
N ASP A 61 8.63 10.75 3.96
CA ASP A 61 9.52 11.52 3.08
C ASP A 61 9.44 13.01 3.41
N ALA A 62 8.22 13.55 3.59
CA ALA A 62 8.03 14.95 3.96
C ALA A 62 8.57 15.25 5.37
N GLU A 63 8.42 14.34 6.33
CA GLU A 63 9.01 14.45 7.66
C GLU A 63 10.54 14.40 7.65
N THR A 64 11.11 13.55 6.82
CA THR A 64 12.57 13.43 6.64
C THR A 64 13.14 14.70 6.05
N LEU A 65 12.55 15.23 4.97
CA LEU A 65 13.01 16.47 4.35
C LEU A 65 12.90 17.69 5.29
N MET A 66 11.82 17.76 6.08
CA MET A 66 11.70 18.77 7.12
C MET A 66 12.80 18.66 8.20
N ALA A 67 13.19 17.44 8.57
CA ALA A 67 14.21 17.18 9.58
C ALA A 67 15.63 17.49 9.09
N GLU A 68 15.92 17.29 7.79
CA GLU A 68 17.20 17.67 7.17
C GLU A 68 17.46 19.18 7.22
N GLY A 69 16.40 19.99 7.22
CA GLY A 69 16.48 21.44 7.37
C GLY A 69 16.99 22.15 6.11
N GLY A 70 17.38 23.42 6.24
CA GLY A 70 17.81 24.24 5.09
C GLY A 70 16.70 24.68 4.13
N LEU A 71 15.44 24.36 4.46
CA LEU A 71 14.27 24.72 3.68
C LEU A 71 13.86 26.19 3.91
N ASP A 72 13.44 26.86 2.84
CA ASP A 72 12.80 28.17 2.91
C ASP A 72 11.35 28.07 3.45
N ALA A 73 10.66 29.21 3.55
CA ALA A 73 9.32 29.27 4.09
C ALA A 73 8.28 28.59 3.19
N GLU A 74 8.41 28.75 1.87
CA GLU A 74 7.49 28.20 0.87
C GLU A 74 7.57 26.67 0.86
N MET A 75 8.79 26.11 0.87
CA MET A 75 9.01 24.67 0.93
C MET A 75 8.51 24.07 2.25
N LYS A 76 8.63 24.77 3.38
CA LYS A 76 8.09 24.31 4.66
C LYS A 76 6.56 24.28 4.67
N GLU A 77 5.93 25.27 4.07
CA GLU A 77 4.47 25.31 3.92
C GLU A 77 4.00 24.17 3.02
N TYR A 78 4.63 23.99 1.85
CA TYR A 78 4.36 22.89 0.94
C TYR A 78 4.44 21.51 1.64
N LEU A 79 5.54 21.24 2.34
CA LEU A 79 5.68 19.97 3.06
C LEU A 79 4.69 19.83 4.22
N SER A 80 4.25 20.93 4.83
CA SER A 80 3.21 20.88 5.87
C SER A 80 1.87 20.45 5.29
N ASP A 81 1.53 20.97 4.11
CA ASP A 81 0.31 20.61 3.39
C ASP A 81 0.36 19.16 2.90
N GLU A 82 1.49 18.70 2.34
CA GLU A 82 1.70 17.31 1.95
C GLU A 82 1.51 16.35 3.14
N LYS A 83 2.07 16.68 4.31
CA LYS A 83 1.88 15.88 5.53
C LYS A 83 0.42 15.84 5.97
N ALA A 84 -0.30 16.95 5.85
CA ALA A 84 -1.72 17.01 6.20
C ALA A 84 -2.57 16.13 5.25
N ALA A 85 -2.34 16.27 3.94
CA ALA A 85 -3.03 15.48 2.92
C ALA A 85 -2.74 13.98 3.03
N ALA A 86 -1.49 13.60 3.31
CA ALA A 86 -1.09 12.21 3.53
C ALA A 86 -1.82 11.62 4.75
N ARG A 87 -1.89 12.35 5.87
CA ARG A 87 -2.59 11.90 7.09
C ARG A 87 -4.10 11.80 6.90
N GLU A 88 -4.71 12.73 6.18
CA GLU A 88 -6.14 12.66 5.84
C GLU A 88 -6.44 11.44 4.96
N THR A 89 -5.58 11.19 3.97
CA THR A 89 -5.69 10.01 3.10
C THR A 89 -5.58 8.72 3.90
N MET A 90 -4.58 8.61 4.77
CA MET A 90 -4.40 7.45 5.66
C MET A 90 -5.62 7.22 6.55
N ALA A 91 -6.18 8.28 7.14
CA ALA A 91 -7.37 8.18 7.99
C ALA A 91 -8.60 7.69 7.21
N ARG A 92 -8.82 8.22 6.00
CA ARG A 92 -9.92 7.77 5.12
C ARG A 92 -9.76 6.30 4.73
N LEU A 93 -8.55 5.88 4.41
CA LEU A 93 -8.25 4.50 4.01
C LEU A 93 -8.33 3.53 5.20
N GLU A 94 -8.03 3.99 6.41
CA GLU A 94 -8.18 3.19 7.62
C GLU A 94 -9.63 2.76 7.90
N ASP A 95 -10.60 3.58 7.50
CA ASP A 95 -12.02 3.23 7.58
C ASP A 95 -12.50 2.33 6.42
N ALA A 96 -11.73 2.26 5.32
CA ALA A 96 -12.11 1.56 4.09
C ALA A 96 -11.51 0.14 3.99
N ILE A 97 -10.42 -0.12 4.70
CA ILE A 97 -9.71 -1.41 4.78
C ILE A 97 -10.31 -2.28 5.89
#